data_AF-A0A8H9YSU0-F1
#
_entry.id   AF-A0A8H9YSU0-F1
#
_cell.length_a   1.000
_cell.length_b   1.000
_cell.length_c   1.000
_cell.angle_alpha   90.00
_cell.angle_beta   90.00
_cell.angle_gamma   90.00
#
_symmetry.space_group_name_H-M   'P 1'
#
loop_
_entity.id
_entity.type
_entity.pdbx_description
1 polymer ?
#
loop_
_entity_poly.entity_id
_entity_poly.type
_entity_poly.pdbx_seq_one_letter_code
_entity_poly.pdbx_strand_id
1 'polypeptide(L)'
;MTYQRYASTSDTSRFPPAEKTFFSDKGKHQPPDDLWSGLYATYEHYPFMGADDHDDWVAGIKAAMSGLGQSPLSVFDEVAATGQGYNITMKDGFKLHISHKELTQAGDYAKFSGNDAGMVKDARFMFAVMIKRKHVEAELDQEKIGYRIDLHKKSFGATLQAADDGIGGHAALTLLGLGYQLQHVWSQTAGNQVAVPAMKVFGHKRGMIKDGAMESYGHKQPVPKWIESFIVLKEPPRSPPPLAPTAAVKPFTFELDPEPDAEVETAKALPDLSSKRNGQKPDDPLLGFHTQRPYGFQGETATHADVIKLLMSRFGQSPTDVFSRVTFTDNSYQVTFRDGFELQLSRAELELASEQSLFLGKDEGLLKDAHFIFAAYIKRQQLQPPRPSFGLSFEAALEGNLHGRTVKNILEGMGVTRSMKYVERAGDAQGLVLMIGSNAGGLFQDGLLAKVGKILPEQGATQTHGYQLV
;
A
#
# COMPACT_ATOMS: atom_id res chain seq x y z
N MET A 1 -48.10 -52.05 -52.43
CA MET A 1 -48.51 -52.85 -51.26
C MET A 1 -47.27 -53.10 -50.41
N THR A 2 -47.27 -52.62 -49.16
CA THR A 2 -46.95 -53.35 -47.92
C THR A 2 -46.69 -52.29 -46.84
N TYR A 3 -47.65 -52.16 -45.92
CA TYR A 3 -47.53 -51.44 -44.67
C TYR A 3 -46.80 -52.35 -43.68
N GLN A 4 -45.80 -51.85 -42.96
CA GLN A 4 -45.34 -52.47 -41.71
C GLN A 4 -45.04 -51.39 -40.68
N ARG A 5 -45.86 -51.38 -39.62
CA ARG A 5 -45.52 -50.82 -38.31
C ARG A 5 -44.58 -51.80 -37.62
N TYR A 6 -43.52 -51.29 -37.00
CA TYR A 6 -42.99 -51.84 -35.76
C TYR A 6 -42.66 -50.68 -34.82
N ALA A 7 -43.29 -50.71 -33.65
CA ALA A 7 -42.90 -49.92 -32.49
C ALA A 7 -41.59 -50.49 -31.92
N SER A 8 -40.68 -49.61 -31.48
CA SER A 8 -39.51 -50.01 -30.70
C SER A 8 -39.05 -48.85 -29.82
N THR A 9 -39.38 -48.98 -28.54
CA THR A 9 -38.58 -48.62 -27.36
C THR A 9 -37.97 -47.22 -27.28
N SER A 10 -38.54 -46.42 -26.36
CA SER A 10 -37.90 -45.27 -25.74
C SER A 10 -36.69 -45.73 -24.94
N ASP A 11 -35.53 -45.75 -25.59
CA ASP A 11 -34.24 -45.88 -24.93
C ASP A 11 -33.92 -44.57 -24.19
N THR A 12 -34.30 -44.54 -22.91
CA THR A 12 -33.90 -43.49 -21.96
C THR A 12 -32.51 -43.83 -21.41
N SER A 13 -31.52 -43.91 -22.29
CA SER A 13 -30.11 -44.04 -21.88
C SER A 13 -29.18 -43.18 -22.72
N ARG A 14 -29.46 -41.88 -22.78
CA ARG A 14 -28.42 -40.87 -23.10
C ARG A 14 -28.60 -39.66 -22.19
N PHE A 15 -28.03 -39.76 -20.98
CA PHE A 15 -27.58 -38.56 -20.30
C PHE A 15 -26.67 -37.80 -21.27
N PRO A 16 -26.93 -36.52 -21.59
CA PRO A 16 -25.97 -35.71 -22.31
C PRO A 16 -24.68 -35.59 -21.46
N PRO A 17 -23.51 -35.37 -22.09
CA PRO A 17 -22.22 -35.43 -21.40
C PRO A 17 -22.15 -34.40 -20.28
N ALA A 18 -21.47 -34.75 -19.18
CA ALA A 18 -21.19 -33.87 -18.05
C ALA A 18 -20.90 -32.43 -18.50
N GLU A 19 -21.70 -31.48 -18.01
CA GLU A 19 -21.42 -30.05 -18.19
C GLU A 19 -19.96 -29.80 -17.83
N LYS A 20 -19.20 -29.20 -18.75
CA LYS A 20 -17.84 -28.75 -18.45
C LYS A 20 -17.94 -27.64 -17.40
N THR A 21 -17.89 -28.02 -16.14
CA THR A 21 -17.79 -27.09 -15.01
C THR A 21 -16.55 -26.20 -15.22
N PHE A 22 -16.66 -24.91 -14.89
CA PHE A 22 -15.54 -23.96 -15.06
C PHE A 22 -14.52 -24.04 -13.90
N PHE A 23 -14.71 -24.95 -12.96
CA PHE A 23 -13.84 -25.24 -11.82
C PHE A 23 -13.64 -26.76 -11.68
N SER A 24 -12.78 -27.20 -10.78
CA SER A 24 -12.42 -28.61 -10.59
C SER A 24 -13.48 -29.40 -9.84
N ASP A 25 -13.32 -30.74 -9.79
CA ASP A 25 -14.18 -31.64 -9.01
C ASP A 25 -13.73 -31.75 -7.54
N LYS A 26 -12.79 -30.90 -7.07
CA LYS A 26 -12.33 -30.90 -5.68
C LYS A 26 -13.52 -30.62 -4.75
N GLY A 27 -13.64 -31.42 -3.69
CA GLY A 27 -14.78 -31.34 -2.78
C GLY A 27 -14.84 -30.02 -2.02
N LYS A 28 -16.06 -29.61 -1.63
CA LYS A 28 -16.26 -28.44 -0.76
C LYS A 28 -15.48 -28.62 0.55
N HIS A 29 -14.79 -27.57 0.99
CA HIS A 29 -13.92 -27.53 2.17
C HIS A 29 -12.65 -28.40 2.12
N GLN A 30 -12.36 -29.08 1.01
CA GLN A 30 -11.09 -29.79 0.86
C GLN A 30 -9.95 -28.79 0.64
N PRO A 31 -8.86 -28.86 1.41
CA PRO A 31 -7.72 -27.96 1.24
C PRO A 31 -6.95 -28.30 -0.04
N PRO A 32 -6.12 -27.36 -0.55
CA PRO A 32 -5.15 -27.66 -1.60
C PRO A 32 -4.12 -28.68 -1.14
N ASP A 33 -3.70 -29.56 -2.06
CA ASP A 33 -2.67 -30.57 -1.76
C ASP A 33 -1.26 -29.96 -1.76
N ASP A 34 -1.02 -28.97 -2.63
CA ASP A 34 0.23 -28.21 -2.70
C ASP A 34 -0.01 -26.71 -2.93
N LEU A 35 0.10 -25.93 -1.86
CA LEU A 35 -0.01 -24.46 -1.91
C LEU A 35 1.20 -23.76 -2.55
N TRP A 36 2.36 -24.41 -2.61
CA TRP A 36 3.59 -23.77 -3.06
C TRP A 36 3.70 -23.82 -4.58
N SER A 37 3.67 -25.02 -5.18
CA SER A 37 3.85 -25.20 -6.62
C SER A 37 2.58 -25.61 -7.37
N GLY A 38 1.49 -25.94 -6.67
CA GLY A 38 0.20 -26.30 -7.28
C GLY A 38 -0.46 -25.15 -8.05
N LEU A 39 -0.18 -23.90 -7.65
CA LEU A 39 -0.62 -22.68 -8.33
C LEU A 39 0.46 -21.61 -8.16
N TYR A 40 0.73 -20.81 -9.17
CA TYR A 40 1.54 -19.58 -9.08
C TYR A 40 1.30 -18.71 -10.32
N ALA A 41 1.59 -17.41 -10.24
CA ALA A 41 1.59 -16.53 -11.42
C ALA A 41 2.85 -16.80 -12.27
N THR A 42 2.74 -16.82 -13.61
CA THR A 42 3.85 -16.98 -14.58
C THR A 42 3.79 -15.94 -15.70
N TYR A 43 4.95 -15.49 -16.17
CA TYR A 43 5.10 -14.57 -17.32
C TYR A 43 5.85 -15.20 -18.50
N GLU A 44 5.96 -16.53 -18.54
CA GLU A 44 6.70 -17.27 -19.57
C GLU A 44 6.31 -16.88 -21.01
N HIS A 45 5.12 -16.30 -21.20
CA HIS A 45 4.60 -15.85 -22.50
C HIS A 45 4.57 -14.32 -22.71
N TYR A 46 5.05 -13.50 -21.76
CA TYR A 46 5.02 -12.02 -21.82
C TYR A 46 6.35 -11.36 -21.38
N PRO A 47 7.45 -11.56 -22.13
CA PRO A 47 8.80 -11.15 -21.70
C PRO A 47 9.09 -9.64 -21.70
N PHE A 48 8.20 -8.80 -22.26
CA PHE A 48 8.42 -7.35 -22.41
C PHE A 48 7.60 -6.46 -21.47
N MET A 49 6.72 -7.04 -20.64
CA MET A 49 5.94 -6.30 -19.64
C MET A 49 6.38 -6.71 -18.24
N GLY A 50 7.16 -5.83 -17.60
CA GLY A 50 7.46 -5.73 -16.16
C GLY A 50 7.35 -7.02 -15.34
N ALA A 51 8.48 -7.70 -15.15
CA ALA A 51 8.60 -8.88 -14.27
C ALA A 51 8.45 -8.55 -12.77
N ASP A 52 8.30 -7.27 -12.41
CA ASP A 52 8.62 -6.79 -11.06
C ASP A 52 7.40 -6.54 -10.15
N ASP A 53 6.16 -6.39 -10.65
CA ASP A 53 5.16 -5.67 -9.82
C ASP A 53 3.71 -6.18 -9.68
N HIS A 54 3.29 -7.29 -10.28
CA HIS A 54 1.86 -7.30 -10.66
C HIS A 54 0.91 -8.33 -10.01
N ASP A 55 1.34 -9.31 -9.22
CA ASP A 55 0.45 -10.47 -8.95
C ASP A 55 0.29 -10.95 -7.48
N ASP A 56 -0.02 -10.07 -6.53
CA ASP A 56 -0.36 -10.49 -5.16
C ASP A 56 -1.76 -11.15 -5.03
N TRP A 57 -2.60 -11.00 -6.03
CA TRP A 57 -3.92 -11.65 -6.10
C TRP A 57 -3.86 -13.18 -6.05
N VAL A 58 -2.81 -13.81 -6.59
CA VAL A 58 -2.61 -15.26 -6.48
C VAL A 58 -2.34 -15.62 -5.03
N ALA A 59 -1.58 -14.79 -4.30
CA ALA A 59 -1.41 -14.96 -2.86
C ALA A 59 -2.75 -14.84 -2.12
N GLY A 60 -3.59 -13.87 -2.50
CA GLY A 60 -4.96 -13.73 -1.96
C GLY A 60 -5.84 -14.96 -2.24
N ILE A 61 -5.82 -15.48 -3.46
CA ILE A 61 -6.53 -16.72 -3.84
C ILE A 61 -6.00 -17.90 -3.04
N LYS A 62 -4.68 -18.07 -2.92
CA LYS A 62 -4.07 -19.14 -2.10
C LYS A 62 -4.46 -19.03 -0.63
N ALA A 63 -4.51 -17.82 -0.08
CA ALA A 63 -4.97 -17.59 1.29
C ALA A 63 -6.45 -17.99 1.47
N ALA A 64 -7.32 -17.62 0.53
CA ALA A 64 -8.71 -18.06 0.52
C ALA A 64 -8.83 -19.59 0.42
N MET A 65 -8.12 -20.22 -0.52
CA MET A 65 -8.11 -21.66 -0.72
C MET A 65 -7.60 -22.41 0.50
N SER A 66 -6.54 -21.91 1.16
CA SER A 66 -5.98 -22.52 2.36
C SER A 66 -6.92 -22.42 3.56
N GLY A 67 -7.62 -21.29 3.73
CA GLY A 67 -8.47 -21.08 4.90
C GLY A 67 -9.88 -21.66 4.78
N LEU A 68 -10.41 -21.76 3.56
CA LEU A 68 -11.80 -22.15 3.32
C LEU A 68 -11.95 -23.47 2.56
N GLY A 69 -10.95 -23.85 1.77
CA GLY A 69 -10.96 -24.97 0.83
C GLY A 69 -10.69 -24.51 -0.61
N GLN A 70 -10.06 -25.36 -1.41
CA GLN A 70 -9.59 -25.06 -2.76
C GLN A 70 -10.73 -24.70 -3.74
N SER A 71 -11.85 -25.41 -3.66
CA SER A 71 -12.95 -25.23 -4.61
C SER A 71 -13.66 -23.87 -4.44
N PRO A 72 -14.12 -23.22 -5.53
CA PRO A 72 -14.97 -22.03 -5.46
C PRO A 72 -16.23 -22.21 -4.60
N LEU A 73 -16.71 -23.45 -4.47
CA LEU A 73 -17.84 -23.81 -3.61
C LEU A 73 -17.56 -23.61 -2.11
N SER A 74 -16.29 -23.47 -1.72
CA SER A 74 -15.87 -23.22 -0.34
C SER A 74 -15.66 -21.73 -0.08
N VAL A 75 -15.09 -21.02 -1.07
CA VAL A 75 -14.76 -19.60 -0.97
C VAL A 75 -16.00 -18.71 -1.07
N PHE A 76 -16.92 -18.99 -2.00
CA PHE A 76 -18.17 -18.24 -2.11
C PHE A 76 -19.25 -18.85 -1.20
N ASP A 77 -20.31 -18.10 -0.91
CA ASP A 77 -21.45 -18.60 -0.14
C ASP A 77 -22.36 -19.46 -1.04
N GLU A 78 -22.57 -19.00 -2.27
CA GLU A 78 -23.34 -19.71 -3.29
C GLU A 78 -22.64 -19.59 -4.66
N VAL A 79 -22.64 -20.70 -5.41
CA VAL A 79 -22.23 -20.77 -6.82
C VAL A 79 -23.28 -21.59 -7.56
N ALA A 80 -24.23 -20.91 -8.21
CA ALA A 80 -25.36 -21.55 -8.89
C ALA A 80 -25.18 -21.47 -10.40
N ALA A 81 -25.09 -22.63 -11.07
CA ALA A 81 -25.01 -22.71 -12.52
C ALA A 81 -26.29 -22.20 -13.18
N THR A 82 -26.14 -21.55 -14.33
CA THR A 82 -27.23 -21.11 -15.21
C THR A 82 -26.91 -21.52 -16.64
N GLY A 83 -27.89 -21.46 -17.54
CA GLY A 83 -27.66 -21.77 -18.95
C GLY A 83 -26.63 -20.85 -19.64
N GLN A 84 -26.23 -19.73 -19.04
CA GLN A 84 -25.32 -18.73 -19.63
C GLN A 84 -24.10 -18.41 -18.76
N GLY A 85 -23.96 -19.03 -17.59
CA GLY A 85 -22.90 -18.71 -16.65
C GLY A 85 -23.22 -19.17 -15.23
N TYR A 86 -22.86 -18.34 -14.25
CA TYR A 86 -23.07 -18.62 -12.83
C TYR A 86 -23.60 -17.39 -12.10
N ASN A 87 -24.57 -17.61 -11.21
CA ASN A 87 -24.93 -16.65 -10.18
C ASN A 87 -24.09 -16.91 -8.94
N ILE A 88 -23.46 -15.87 -8.40
CA ILE A 88 -22.56 -15.95 -7.26
C ILE A 88 -23.12 -15.11 -6.12
N THR A 89 -23.19 -15.69 -4.93
CA THR A 89 -23.38 -14.96 -3.67
C THR A 89 -22.08 -15.05 -2.88
N MET A 90 -21.47 -13.91 -2.57
CA MET A 90 -20.24 -13.81 -1.78
C MET A 90 -20.54 -13.78 -0.29
N LYS A 91 -19.52 -14.06 0.54
CA LYS A 91 -19.68 -14.12 2.00
C LYS A 91 -19.95 -12.77 2.67
N ASP A 92 -19.69 -11.67 1.98
CA ASP A 92 -20.07 -10.32 2.41
C ASP A 92 -21.46 -9.88 1.89
N GLY A 93 -22.20 -10.79 1.25
CA GLY A 93 -23.52 -10.54 0.70
C GLY A 93 -23.52 -9.95 -0.71
N PHE A 94 -22.35 -9.65 -1.31
CA PHE A 94 -22.30 -9.17 -2.68
C PHE A 94 -22.79 -10.25 -3.66
N LYS A 95 -23.63 -9.85 -4.62
CA LYS A 95 -24.19 -10.76 -5.62
C LYS A 95 -23.83 -10.32 -7.02
N LEU A 96 -23.45 -11.26 -7.88
CA LEU A 96 -23.20 -11.00 -9.29
C LEU A 96 -23.56 -12.19 -10.17
N HIS A 97 -23.77 -11.90 -11.45
CA HIS A 97 -23.78 -12.90 -12.50
C HIS A 97 -22.47 -12.81 -13.29
N ILE A 98 -21.84 -13.95 -13.58
CA ILE A 98 -20.69 -14.05 -14.46
C ILE A 98 -20.97 -15.03 -15.60
N SER A 99 -20.79 -14.57 -16.83
CA SER A 99 -21.10 -15.36 -18.03
C SER A 99 -19.99 -16.36 -18.37
N HIS A 100 -20.33 -17.40 -19.14
CA HIS A 100 -19.33 -18.32 -19.70
C HIS A 100 -18.26 -17.59 -20.54
N LYS A 101 -18.64 -16.52 -21.24
CA LYS A 101 -17.71 -15.71 -22.04
C LYS A 101 -16.70 -14.96 -21.15
N GLU A 102 -17.17 -14.35 -20.07
CA GLU A 102 -16.30 -13.65 -19.11
C GLU A 102 -15.37 -14.61 -18.38
N LEU A 103 -15.86 -15.80 -18.02
CA LEU A 103 -15.04 -16.86 -17.43
C LEU A 103 -13.93 -17.33 -18.37
N THR A 104 -14.25 -17.60 -19.65
CA THR A 104 -13.23 -17.94 -20.65
C THR A 104 -12.23 -16.79 -20.83
N GLN A 105 -12.71 -15.56 -20.99
CA GLN A 105 -11.86 -14.40 -21.20
C GLN A 105 -10.90 -14.15 -20.03
N ALA A 106 -11.40 -14.26 -18.79
CA ALA A 106 -10.55 -14.13 -17.60
C ALA A 106 -9.62 -15.33 -17.43
N GLY A 107 -10.04 -16.54 -17.78
CA GLY A 107 -9.21 -17.74 -17.73
C GLY A 107 -8.03 -17.69 -18.71
N ASP A 108 -8.27 -17.20 -19.94
CA ASP A 108 -7.24 -16.99 -20.97
C ASP A 108 -6.29 -15.84 -20.59
N TYR A 109 -6.83 -14.81 -19.92
CA TYR A 109 -6.04 -13.69 -19.43
C TYR A 109 -5.24 -14.03 -18.17
N ALA A 110 -5.72 -14.97 -17.35
CA ALA A 110 -5.10 -15.37 -16.10
C ALA A 110 -3.72 -15.96 -16.37
N LYS A 111 -2.69 -15.23 -15.92
CA LYS A 111 -1.28 -15.59 -16.01
C LYS A 111 -0.91 -16.67 -14.98
N PHE A 112 -1.73 -17.71 -14.83
CA PHE A 112 -1.57 -18.76 -13.82
C PHE A 112 -0.93 -20.01 -14.42
N SER A 113 -0.01 -20.59 -13.66
CA SER A 113 0.58 -21.91 -13.89
C SER A 113 0.62 -22.68 -12.57
N GLY A 114 1.04 -23.93 -12.61
CA GLY A 114 1.06 -24.80 -11.44
C GLY A 114 1.03 -26.28 -11.81
N ASN A 115 1.54 -27.10 -10.90
CA ASN A 115 1.55 -28.55 -11.06
C ASN A 115 0.18 -29.19 -10.76
N ASP A 116 -0.76 -28.44 -10.17
CA ASP A 116 -2.13 -28.88 -9.91
C ASP A 116 -3.11 -28.20 -10.88
N ALA A 117 -3.46 -28.91 -11.95
CA ALA A 117 -4.39 -28.41 -12.97
C ALA A 117 -5.78 -28.10 -12.40
N GLY A 118 -6.22 -28.81 -11.35
CA GLY A 118 -7.49 -28.54 -10.66
C GLY A 118 -7.43 -27.21 -9.92
N MET A 119 -6.37 -26.99 -9.16
CA MET A 119 -6.15 -25.73 -8.44
C MET A 119 -6.02 -24.53 -9.38
N VAL A 120 -5.33 -24.68 -10.52
CA VAL A 120 -5.25 -23.64 -11.57
C VAL A 120 -6.63 -23.31 -12.14
N LYS A 121 -7.45 -24.33 -12.39
CA LYS A 121 -8.83 -24.17 -12.89
C LYS A 121 -9.71 -23.44 -11.86
N ASP A 122 -9.64 -23.84 -10.60
CA ASP A 122 -10.37 -23.19 -9.49
C ASP A 122 -9.95 -21.73 -9.31
N ALA A 123 -8.64 -21.46 -9.39
CA ALA A 123 -8.09 -20.12 -9.26
C ALA A 123 -8.56 -19.19 -10.40
N ARG A 124 -8.60 -19.68 -11.65
CA ARG A 124 -9.13 -18.93 -12.80
C ARG A 124 -10.58 -18.53 -12.60
N PHE A 125 -11.40 -19.41 -12.03
CA PHE A 125 -12.78 -19.10 -11.69
C PHE A 125 -12.86 -17.97 -10.64
N MET A 126 -12.16 -18.13 -9.51
CA MET A 126 -12.13 -17.12 -8.44
C MET A 126 -11.63 -15.76 -8.95
N PHE A 127 -10.59 -15.79 -9.80
CA PHE A 127 -10.03 -14.62 -10.43
C PHE A 127 -11.06 -13.89 -11.31
N ALA A 128 -11.77 -14.62 -12.17
CA ALA A 128 -12.82 -14.05 -13.01
C ALA A 128 -13.92 -13.37 -12.18
N VAL A 129 -14.32 -14.00 -11.07
CA VAL A 129 -15.32 -13.46 -10.14
C VAL A 129 -14.83 -12.17 -9.46
N MET A 130 -13.56 -12.10 -9.04
CA MET A 130 -12.96 -10.88 -8.47
C MET A 130 -13.01 -9.72 -9.46
N ILE A 131 -12.66 -9.97 -10.73
CA ILE A 131 -12.68 -8.94 -11.77
C ILE A 131 -14.10 -8.53 -12.10
N LYS A 132 -15.05 -9.48 -12.12
CA LYS A 132 -16.46 -9.16 -12.36
C LYS A 132 -17.01 -8.27 -11.25
N ARG A 133 -16.68 -8.55 -9.99
CA ARG A 133 -17.03 -7.67 -8.86
C ARG A 133 -16.45 -6.28 -9.05
N LYS A 134 -15.14 -6.17 -9.29
CA LYS A 134 -14.46 -4.88 -9.51
C LYS A 134 -15.12 -4.07 -10.64
N HIS A 135 -15.52 -4.75 -11.72
CA HIS A 135 -16.23 -4.14 -12.84
C HIS A 135 -17.62 -3.62 -12.43
N VAL A 136 -18.41 -4.42 -11.70
CA VAL A 136 -19.75 -4.03 -11.23
C VAL A 136 -19.68 -2.90 -10.20
N GLU A 137 -18.74 -2.95 -9.26
CA GLU A 137 -18.52 -1.86 -8.29
C GLU A 137 -18.18 -0.54 -9.00
N ALA A 138 -17.36 -0.58 -10.05
CA ALA A 138 -17.03 0.59 -10.86
C ALA A 138 -18.23 1.15 -11.66
N GLU A 139 -19.17 0.29 -12.07
CA GLU A 139 -20.43 0.71 -12.69
C GLU A 139 -21.38 1.37 -11.68
N LEU A 140 -21.40 0.90 -10.43
CA LEU A 140 -22.22 1.47 -9.34
C LEU A 140 -21.68 2.82 -8.84
N ASP A 141 -20.35 3.02 -8.84
CA ASP A 141 -19.68 4.27 -8.40
C ASP A 141 -19.76 5.42 -9.45
N GLN A 142 -20.66 5.34 -10.45
CA GLN A 142 -20.85 6.33 -11.53
C GLN A 142 -21.01 7.79 -11.05
N GLU A 143 -21.38 8.03 -9.79
CA GLU A 143 -21.56 9.38 -9.22
C GLU A 143 -20.25 10.08 -8.77
N LYS A 144 -19.10 9.38 -8.73
CA LYS A 144 -17.79 9.99 -8.35
C LYS A 144 -16.97 10.37 -9.59
N ILE A 145 -17.21 11.58 -10.10
CA ILE A 145 -16.50 12.16 -11.23
C ILE A 145 -15.06 12.54 -10.84
N GLY A 146 -14.07 11.96 -11.53
CA GLY A 146 -12.65 12.30 -11.44
C GLY A 146 -11.86 11.72 -12.63
N TYR A 147 -11.03 12.55 -13.27
CA TYR A 147 -10.44 12.39 -14.62
C TYR A 147 -9.52 11.17 -14.84
N ARG A 148 -9.23 10.35 -13.82
CA ARG A 148 -8.34 9.16 -13.92
C ARG A 148 -9.05 7.81 -13.94
N ILE A 149 -10.39 7.78 -13.83
CA ILE A 149 -11.16 6.53 -13.61
C ILE A 149 -11.85 6.03 -14.91
N ASP A 150 -11.70 6.71 -16.04
CA ASP A 150 -12.58 6.47 -17.21
C ASP A 150 -12.24 5.24 -18.08
N LEU A 151 -11.08 4.59 -17.86
CA LEU A 151 -10.71 3.35 -18.57
C LEU A 151 -11.37 2.10 -17.95
N HIS A 152 -11.48 2.03 -16.62
CA HIS A 152 -12.01 0.87 -15.91
C HIS A 152 -13.53 0.69 -16.09
N LYS A 153 -14.25 1.73 -16.54
CA LYS A 153 -15.71 1.81 -16.54
C LYS A 153 -16.40 1.22 -17.77
N LYS A 154 -15.67 0.82 -18.82
CA LYS A 154 -16.26 0.58 -20.16
C LYS A 154 -16.58 -0.87 -20.47
N SER A 155 -15.85 -1.83 -19.89
CA SER A 155 -16.09 -3.27 -20.12
C SER A 155 -15.35 -4.16 -19.13
N PHE A 156 -15.79 -5.41 -19.00
CA PHE A 156 -15.05 -6.46 -18.31
C PHE A 156 -13.61 -6.61 -18.80
N GLY A 157 -13.39 -6.56 -20.12
CA GLY A 157 -12.05 -6.64 -20.72
C GLY A 157 -11.13 -5.48 -20.34
N ALA A 158 -11.66 -4.26 -20.24
CA ALA A 158 -10.88 -3.11 -19.76
C ALA A 158 -10.56 -3.23 -18.25
N THR A 159 -11.44 -3.87 -17.47
CA THR A 159 -11.17 -4.17 -16.05
C THR A 159 -10.10 -5.23 -15.88
N LEU A 160 -10.06 -6.25 -16.77
CA LEU A 160 -8.97 -7.23 -16.84
C LEU A 160 -7.64 -6.52 -17.13
N GLN A 161 -7.56 -5.74 -18.21
CA GLN A 161 -6.35 -4.99 -18.57
C GLN A 161 -5.85 -4.09 -17.44
N ALA A 162 -6.77 -3.42 -16.75
CA ALA A 162 -6.45 -2.62 -15.60
C ALA A 162 -5.97 -3.39 -14.37
N ALA A 163 -6.20 -4.70 -14.32
CA ALA A 163 -5.63 -5.53 -13.26
C ALA A 163 -4.13 -5.77 -13.47
N ASP A 164 -3.59 -5.52 -14.67
CA ASP A 164 -2.14 -5.48 -14.89
C ASP A 164 -1.45 -4.42 -14.03
N ASP A 165 -2.15 -3.37 -13.56
CA ASP A 165 -1.59 -2.41 -12.58
C ASP A 165 -1.36 -3.02 -11.18
N GLY A 166 -1.73 -4.29 -10.99
CA GLY A 166 -1.57 -5.06 -9.77
C GLY A 166 -2.77 -4.99 -8.82
N ILE A 167 -3.11 -6.14 -8.24
CA ILE A 167 -4.12 -6.26 -7.18
C ILE A 167 -3.45 -6.81 -5.92
N GLY A 168 -3.25 -5.93 -4.93
CA GLY A 168 -2.66 -6.29 -3.64
C GLY A 168 -3.46 -7.36 -2.88
N GLY A 169 -2.79 -8.19 -2.08
CA GLY A 169 -3.41 -9.34 -1.41
C GLY A 169 -4.65 -8.99 -0.56
N HIS A 170 -4.62 -7.89 0.18
CA HIS A 170 -5.80 -7.39 0.91
C HIS A 170 -6.97 -7.06 -0.03
N ALA A 171 -6.70 -6.35 -1.14
CA ALA A 171 -7.73 -6.01 -2.11
C ALA A 171 -8.28 -7.25 -2.81
N ALA A 172 -7.42 -8.24 -3.10
CA ALA A 172 -7.83 -9.51 -3.67
C ALA A 172 -8.80 -10.26 -2.76
N LEU A 173 -8.47 -10.37 -1.46
CA LEU A 173 -9.33 -11.02 -0.46
C LEU A 173 -10.66 -10.26 -0.27
N THR A 174 -10.64 -8.93 -0.30
CA THR A 174 -11.87 -8.12 -0.27
C THR A 174 -12.72 -8.35 -1.51
N LEU A 175 -12.12 -8.43 -2.70
CA LEU A 175 -12.84 -8.72 -3.95
C LEU A 175 -13.41 -10.15 -4.00
N LEU A 176 -12.88 -11.08 -3.21
CA LEU A 176 -13.46 -12.41 -2.98
C LEU A 176 -14.62 -12.39 -1.96
N GLY A 177 -14.94 -11.24 -1.39
CA GLY A 177 -15.99 -11.08 -0.38
C GLY A 177 -15.58 -11.53 1.02
N LEU A 178 -14.28 -11.56 1.31
CA LEU A 178 -13.75 -12.02 2.59
C LEU A 178 -13.44 -10.88 3.57
N GLY A 179 -13.76 -9.63 3.23
CA GLY A 179 -13.38 -8.42 3.99
C GLY A 179 -13.66 -8.51 5.51
N TYR A 180 -14.85 -8.98 5.91
CA TYR A 180 -15.22 -9.13 7.33
C TYR A 180 -14.46 -10.24 8.07
N GLN A 181 -13.88 -11.18 7.32
CA GLN A 181 -13.09 -12.31 7.82
C GLN A 181 -11.59 -12.00 7.82
N LEU A 182 -11.17 -10.80 7.44
CA LEU A 182 -9.75 -10.45 7.43
C LEU A 182 -9.29 -9.99 8.81
N GLN A 183 -8.11 -10.46 9.20
CA GLN A 183 -7.40 -9.99 10.37
C GLN A 183 -6.02 -9.48 9.94
N HIS A 184 -5.70 -8.27 10.39
CA HIS A 184 -4.34 -7.76 10.32
C HIS A 184 -3.52 -8.38 11.46
N VAL A 185 -2.38 -8.95 11.13
CA VAL A 185 -1.45 -9.59 12.07
C VAL A 185 -0.04 -9.13 11.77
N TRP A 186 0.79 -9.11 12.82
CA TRP A 186 2.21 -8.85 12.66
C TRP A 186 2.94 -10.14 12.27
N SER A 187 4.06 -10.02 11.55
CA SER A 187 4.83 -11.16 11.05
C SER A 187 5.24 -12.14 12.14
N GLN A 188 5.59 -11.61 13.32
CA GLN A 188 5.95 -12.37 14.52
C GLN A 188 4.77 -13.15 15.12
N THR A 189 3.53 -12.75 14.81
CA THR A 189 2.29 -13.29 15.40
C THR A 189 1.45 -14.11 14.42
N ALA A 190 1.81 -14.11 13.13
CA ALA A 190 1.04 -14.78 12.09
C ALA A 190 1.00 -16.32 12.23
N GLY A 191 2.01 -16.89 12.90
CA GLY A 191 2.12 -18.33 13.11
C GLY A 191 2.21 -19.10 11.80
N ASN A 192 1.48 -20.22 11.71
CA ASN A 192 1.48 -21.11 10.54
C ASN A 192 0.35 -20.81 9.55
N GLN A 193 -0.39 -19.70 9.75
CA GLN A 193 -1.47 -19.32 8.84
C GLN A 193 -0.91 -18.90 7.49
N VAL A 194 -1.67 -19.15 6.44
CA VAL A 194 -1.39 -18.56 5.14
C VAL A 194 -1.74 -17.09 5.20
N ALA A 195 -0.74 -16.26 4.91
CA ALA A 195 -0.83 -14.83 5.01
C ALA A 195 -0.49 -14.16 3.67
N VAL A 196 -1.01 -12.96 3.47
CA VAL A 196 -0.61 -12.07 2.38
C VAL A 196 -0.07 -10.77 2.96
N PRO A 197 0.89 -10.08 2.34
CA PRO A 197 1.34 -8.80 2.86
C PRO A 197 0.20 -7.77 2.96
N ALA A 198 0.18 -6.99 4.04
CA ALA A 198 -0.87 -6.00 4.29
C ALA A 198 -0.68 -4.68 3.53
N MET A 199 0.55 -4.37 3.15
CA MET A 199 0.89 -3.13 2.44
C MET A 199 0.62 -3.26 0.94
N LYS A 200 0.29 -2.17 0.25
CA LYS A 200 0.03 -2.14 -1.21
C LYS A 200 1.23 -1.68 -2.05
N VAL A 201 2.18 -0.95 -1.46
CA VAL A 201 3.00 0.01 -2.21
C VAL A 201 4.47 -0.42 -2.29
N PHE A 202 4.83 -1.37 -3.15
CA PHE A 202 6.25 -1.70 -3.40
C PHE A 202 6.47 -2.21 -4.83
N GLY A 203 7.70 -1.98 -5.33
CA GLY A 203 8.25 -2.35 -6.64
C GLY A 203 8.64 -3.84 -6.81
N HIS A 204 8.15 -4.72 -5.92
CA HIS A 204 8.57 -6.12 -5.82
C HIS A 204 7.39 -7.06 -5.57
N LYS A 205 7.36 -8.19 -6.29
CA LYS A 205 6.35 -9.26 -6.15
C LYS A 205 6.16 -9.75 -4.72
N ARG A 206 4.90 -9.92 -4.31
CA ARG A 206 4.53 -10.48 -3.00
C ARG A 206 3.70 -11.74 -3.15
N GLY A 207 4.33 -12.88 -2.91
CA GLY A 207 3.61 -14.14 -2.86
C GLY A 207 2.97 -14.42 -1.51
N MET A 208 2.31 -15.57 -1.46
CA MET A 208 1.80 -16.16 -0.25
C MET A 208 2.93 -16.32 0.78
N ILE A 209 2.67 -15.96 2.03
CA ILE A 209 3.59 -16.20 3.15
C ILE A 209 3.04 -17.33 4.00
N LYS A 210 3.88 -18.34 4.28
CA LYS A 210 3.55 -19.44 5.18
C LYS A 210 4.84 -20.03 5.76
N ASP A 211 4.83 -20.36 7.04
CA ASP A 211 5.96 -21.00 7.75
C ASP A 211 7.30 -20.24 7.57
N GLY A 212 7.26 -18.91 7.60
CA GLY A 212 8.45 -18.05 7.46
C GLY A 212 9.05 -17.97 6.05
N ALA A 213 8.40 -18.56 5.04
CA ALA A 213 8.77 -18.46 3.64
C ALA A 213 7.73 -17.66 2.86
N MET A 214 8.20 -16.91 1.85
CA MET A 214 7.37 -16.23 0.86
C MET A 214 7.45 -17.01 -0.46
N GLU A 215 6.32 -17.20 -1.12
CA GLU A 215 6.28 -17.80 -2.44
C GLU A 215 6.74 -16.80 -3.52
N SER A 216 7.52 -17.29 -4.48
CA SER A 216 7.97 -16.55 -5.65
C SER A 216 8.00 -17.47 -6.87
N TYR A 217 6.98 -17.38 -7.71
CA TYR A 217 6.85 -18.16 -8.95
C TYR A 217 6.88 -19.69 -8.72
N GLY A 218 6.23 -20.15 -7.66
CA GLY A 218 6.22 -21.55 -7.26
C GLY A 218 7.41 -21.97 -6.37
N HIS A 219 8.38 -21.08 -6.15
CA HIS A 219 9.55 -21.33 -5.32
C HIS A 219 9.42 -20.69 -3.93
N LYS A 220 10.11 -21.25 -2.94
CA LYS A 220 10.21 -20.65 -1.61
C LYS A 220 11.38 -19.67 -1.55
N GLN A 221 11.12 -18.48 -1.05
CA GLN A 221 12.13 -17.47 -0.75
C GLN A 221 12.02 -17.05 0.73
N PRO A 222 13.09 -16.54 1.35
CA PRO A 222 12.98 -15.89 2.64
C PRO A 222 11.99 -14.73 2.58
N VAL A 223 11.18 -14.56 3.61
CA VAL A 223 10.32 -13.36 3.73
C VAL A 223 11.24 -12.13 3.89
N PRO A 224 11.12 -11.11 3.03
CA PRO A 224 11.90 -9.89 3.21
C PRO A 224 11.62 -9.24 4.57
N LYS A 225 12.66 -8.77 5.25
CA LYS A 225 12.57 -8.24 6.62
C LYS A 225 11.63 -7.03 6.75
N TRP A 226 11.47 -6.26 5.68
CA TRP A 226 10.58 -5.11 5.61
C TRP A 226 9.08 -5.47 5.54
N ILE A 227 8.72 -6.74 5.25
CA ILE A 227 7.33 -7.20 5.33
C ILE A 227 7.01 -7.62 6.76
N GLU A 228 6.55 -6.65 7.55
CA GLU A 228 6.34 -6.84 8.98
C GLU A 228 4.88 -7.07 9.38
N SER A 229 3.96 -6.90 8.42
CA SER A 229 2.53 -7.11 8.66
C SER A 229 1.85 -7.84 7.52
N PHE A 230 0.97 -8.75 7.91
CA PHE A 230 0.22 -9.59 7.01
C PHE A 230 -1.28 -9.46 7.26
N ILE A 231 -2.05 -9.86 6.25
CA ILE A 231 -3.46 -10.14 6.35
C ILE A 231 -3.61 -11.66 6.34
N VAL A 232 -4.35 -12.16 7.33
CA VAL A 232 -4.76 -13.56 7.43
C VAL A 232 -6.29 -13.62 7.48
N LEU A 233 -6.85 -14.81 7.26
CA LEU A 233 -8.24 -15.08 7.56
C LEU A 233 -8.39 -15.30 9.06
N LYS A 234 -9.42 -14.71 9.69
CA LYS A 234 -9.77 -14.96 11.09
C LYS A 234 -10.00 -16.45 11.26
N GLU A 235 -9.34 -17.04 12.26
CA GLU A 235 -9.72 -18.38 12.70
C GLU A 235 -11.19 -18.34 13.17
N PRO A 236 -12.00 -19.37 12.87
CA PRO A 236 -13.32 -19.48 13.48
C PRO A 236 -13.15 -19.45 15.01
N PRO A 237 -14.06 -18.79 15.76
CA PRO A 237 -13.89 -18.61 17.19
C PRO A 237 -13.69 -19.96 17.87
N ARG A 238 -12.48 -20.22 18.37
CA ARG A 238 -12.26 -21.33 19.30
C ARG A 238 -13.04 -20.99 20.57
N SER A 239 -13.71 -21.98 21.16
CA SER A 239 -14.32 -21.85 22.47
C SER A 239 -13.33 -21.15 23.40
N PRO A 240 -13.75 -20.12 24.16
CA PRO A 240 -12.83 -19.35 24.96
C PRO A 240 -12.05 -20.29 25.88
N PRO A 241 -10.71 -20.17 25.96
CA PRO A 241 -9.97 -20.88 26.98
C PRO A 241 -10.55 -20.51 28.35
N PRO A 242 -10.58 -21.45 29.32
CA PRO A 242 -11.09 -21.15 30.65
C PRO A 242 -10.37 -19.91 31.18
N LEU A 243 -11.17 -18.92 31.60
CA LEU A 243 -10.70 -17.64 32.13
C LEU A 243 -9.62 -17.91 33.17
N ALA A 244 -8.38 -17.57 32.83
CA ALA A 244 -7.34 -17.43 33.84
C ALA A 244 -7.81 -16.33 34.82
N PRO A 245 -7.69 -16.53 36.13
CA PRO A 245 -8.14 -15.55 37.10
C PRO A 245 -7.45 -14.22 36.83
N THR A 246 -8.27 -13.18 36.70
CA THR A 246 -7.87 -11.81 36.42
C THR A 246 -6.92 -11.36 37.53
N ALA A 247 -5.63 -11.24 37.22
CA ALA A 247 -4.71 -10.55 38.11
C ALA A 247 -5.17 -9.09 38.17
N ALA A 248 -5.50 -8.63 39.38
CA ALA A 248 -5.90 -7.26 39.62
C ALA A 248 -4.78 -6.32 39.14
N VAL A 249 -5.04 -5.59 38.06
CA VAL A 249 -4.20 -4.48 37.64
C VAL A 249 -4.30 -3.42 38.72
N LYS A 250 -3.20 -3.22 39.47
CA LYS A 250 -3.10 -2.09 40.40
C LYS A 250 -3.20 -0.78 39.59
N PRO A 251 -3.90 0.24 40.10
CA PRO A 251 -3.93 1.54 39.45
C PRO A 251 -2.51 2.05 39.28
N PHE A 252 -2.14 2.41 38.05
CA PHE A 252 -0.94 3.17 37.79
C PHE A 252 -1.13 4.54 38.45
N THR A 253 -0.36 4.82 39.50
CA THR A 253 -0.36 6.11 40.19
C THR A 253 0.95 6.78 39.81
N PHE A 254 0.88 7.91 39.11
CA PHE A 254 2.05 8.70 38.76
C PHE A 254 2.29 9.69 39.91
N GLU A 255 3.37 9.51 40.67
CA GLU A 255 3.91 10.57 41.53
C GLU A 255 4.88 11.39 40.68
N LEU A 256 4.62 12.69 40.56
CA LEU A 256 5.53 13.64 39.96
C LEU A 256 6.70 13.84 40.92
N ASP A 257 7.89 13.41 40.53
CA ASP A 257 9.12 13.86 41.20
C ASP A 257 9.23 15.39 41.09
N PRO A 258 9.64 16.09 42.16
CA PRO A 258 9.83 17.54 42.11
C PRO A 258 10.93 17.90 41.12
N GLU A 259 10.70 18.97 40.34
CA GLU A 259 11.66 19.53 39.39
C GLU A 259 13.03 19.72 40.04
N PRO A 260 14.13 19.23 39.44
CA PRO A 260 15.45 19.68 39.83
C PRO A 260 15.61 21.15 39.43
N ASP A 261 16.10 21.93 40.38
CA ASP A 261 16.42 23.34 40.22
C ASP A 261 17.21 23.60 38.93
N ALA A 262 16.83 24.66 38.24
CA ALA A 262 17.39 25.10 36.97
C ALA A 262 18.92 25.28 37.05
N GLU A 263 19.67 24.26 36.67
CA GLU A 263 21.05 24.42 36.23
C GLU A 263 21.06 24.99 34.82
N VAL A 264 21.73 26.13 34.69
CA VAL A 264 21.91 26.89 33.47
C VAL A 264 22.46 25.99 32.36
N GLU A 265 21.60 25.61 31.41
CA GLU A 265 21.94 24.77 30.27
C GLU A 265 23.03 25.42 29.40
N THR A 266 24.27 24.99 29.58
CA THR A 266 25.29 25.11 28.54
C THR A 266 24.80 24.34 27.31
N ALA A 267 24.67 25.03 26.17
CA ALA A 267 24.19 24.50 24.90
C ALA A 267 24.83 23.15 24.57
N LYS A 268 24.09 22.05 24.78
CA LYS A 268 24.49 20.71 24.35
C LYS A 268 24.70 20.73 22.84
N ALA A 269 25.86 20.28 22.37
CA ALA A 269 26.16 20.18 20.96
C ALA A 269 25.17 19.23 20.25
N LEU A 270 24.67 19.64 19.09
CA LEU A 270 23.82 18.82 18.20
C LEU A 270 24.68 18.34 17.03
N PRO A 271 25.31 17.16 17.13
CA PRO A 271 26.45 16.77 16.29
C PRO A 271 26.11 16.55 14.81
N ASP A 272 24.87 16.17 14.51
CA ASP A 272 24.44 15.82 13.15
C ASP A 272 23.68 16.96 12.45
N LEU A 273 23.65 18.17 13.04
CA LEU A 273 22.97 19.35 12.49
C LEU A 273 23.97 20.41 12.00
N SER A 274 23.52 21.35 11.18
CA SER A 274 24.34 22.52 10.80
C SER A 274 24.60 23.45 11.99
N SER A 275 25.34 24.54 11.76
CA SER A 275 25.54 25.61 12.74
C SER A 275 24.47 26.70 12.71
N LYS A 276 23.54 26.69 11.72
CA LYS A 276 22.49 27.72 11.63
C LYS A 276 21.49 27.56 12.76
N ARG A 277 21.07 28.65 13.39
CA ARG A 277 20.11 28.65 14.51
C ARG A 277 19.29 29.93 14.49
N ASN A 278 18.26 30.00 15.34
CA ASN A 278 17.50 31.21 15.65
C ASN A 278 16.83 31.82 14.41
N GLY A 279 16.23 30.98 13.57
CA GLY A 279 15.46 31.40 12.40
C GLY A 279 16.28 31.81 11.17
N GLN A 280 17.60 31.60 11.19
CA GLN A 280 18.45 31.83 10.01
C GLN A 280 17.95 31.03 8.81
N LYS A 281 17.73 31.72 7.68
CA LYS A 281 17.16 31.12 6.47
C LYS A 281 18.21 30.35 5.67
N PRO A 282 17.80 29.39 4.82
CA PRO A 282 18.68 28.84 3.78
C PRO A 282 19.20 29.95 2.87
N ASP A 283 20.46 29.84 2.45
CA ASP A 283 21.06 30.83 1.54
C ASP A 283 20.45 30.71 0.13
N ASP A 284 20.10 29.48 -0.25
CA ASP A 284 19.37 29.15 -1.48
C ASP A 284 18.14 28.27 -1.15
N PRO A 285 16.99 28.88 -0.84
CA PRO A 285 15.78 28.16 -0.43
C PRO A 285 15.13 27.36 -1.58
N LEU A 286 15.42 27.69 -2.84
CA LEU A 286 14.79 27.06 -4.01
C LEU A 286 15.63 25.91 -4.56
N LEU A 287 16.94 26.11 -4.71
CA LEU A 287 17.85 25.18 -5.39
C LEU A 287 18.95 24.62 -4.49
N GLY A 288 19.03 25.03 -3.21
CA GLY A 288 20.11 24.62 -2.29
C GLY A 288 20.29 23.11 -2.15
N PHE A 289 19.19 22.35 -2.27
CA PHE A 289 19.24 20.91 -2.54
C PHE A 289 18.08 20.48 -3.45
N HIS A 290 18.18 19.31 -4.06
CA HIS A 290 17.14 18.71 -4.89
C HIS A 290 17.29 17.21 -4.89
N THR A 291 16.37 16.50 -5.54
CA THR A 291 16.47 15.05 -5.73
C THR A 291 16.86 14.75 -7.17
N GLN A 292 17.68 13.73 -7.38
CA GLN A 292 17.84 13.13 -8.70
C GLN A 292 17.21 11.74 -8.65
N ARG A 293 16.34 11.44 -9.62
CA ARG A 293 15.75 10.11 -9.76
C ARG A 293 16.64 9.27 -10.69
N PRO A 294 17.31 8.22 -10.20
CA PRO A 294 18.02 7.28 -11.07
C PRO A 294 17.04 6.58 -12.01
N TYR A 295 17.49 6.24 -13.22
CA TYR A 295 16.69 5.45 -14.16
C TYR A 295 16.31 4.11 -13.53
N GLY A 296 15.02 3.74 -13.55
CA GLY A 296 14.50 2.51 -12.95
C GLY A 296 14.17 2.58 -11.45
N PHE A 297 14.56 3.64 -10.73
CA PHE A 297 14.15 3.81 -9.33
C PHE A 297 12.69 4.27 -9.24
N GLN A 298 11.87 3.55 -8.48
CA GLN A 298 10.44 3.86 -8.35
C GLN A 298 10.12 4.91 -7.26
N GLY A 299 11.05 5.14 -6.31
CA GLY A 299 10.86 6.09 -5.20
C GLY A 299 10.93 7.57 -5.61
N GLU A 300 10.16 8.39 -4.89
CA GLU A 300 9.92 9.81 -5.16
C GLU A 300 10.03 10.64 -3.85
N THR A 301 11.22 11.16 -3.56
CA THR A 301 11.46 12.04 -2.42
C THR A 301 11.37 13.53 -2.77
N ALA A 302 11.14 13.87 -4.04
CA ALA A 302 11.07 15.25 -4.52
C ALA A 302 10.01 16.08 -3.77
N THR A 303 8.85 15.47 -3.49
CA THR A 303 7.78 16.14 -2.72
C THR A 303 8.20 16.39 -1.26
N HIS A 304 8.98 15.48 -0.66
CA HIS A 304 9.54 15.69 0.68
C HIS A 304 10.56 16.82 0.68
N ALA A 305 11.45 16.86 -0.33
CA ALA A 305 12.42 17.93 -0.50
C ALA A 305 11.73 19.31 -0.59
N ASP A 306 10.70 19.43 -1.42
CA ASP A 306 9.98 20.69 -1.59
C ASP A 306 9.23 21.12 -0.31
N VAL A 307 8.63 20.18 0.43
CA VAL A 307 8.02 20.47 1.75
C VAL A 307 9.08 20.92 2.76
N ILE A 308 10.23 20.25 2.82
CA ILE A 308 11.32 20.60 3.75
C ILE A 308 11.84 22.01 3.45
N LYS A 309 12.02 22.36 2.18
CA LYS A 309 12.39 23.73 1.77
C LYS A 309 11.35 24.76 2.18
N LEU A 310 10.05 24.45 2.03
CA LEU A 310 8.97 25.33 2.49
C LEU A 310 9.05 25.56 4.00
N LEU A 311 9.24 24.49 4.78
CA LEU A 311 9.40 24.56 6.24
C LEU A 311 10.62 25.39 6.64
N MET A 312 11.77 25.13 6.01
CA MET A 312 13.02 25.84 6.26
C MET A 312 12.93 27.33 5.90
N SER A 313 12.24 27.65 4.81
CA SER A 313 11.98 29.03 4.41
C SER A 313 11.05 29.73 5.39
N ARG A 314 10.01 29.06 5.89
CA ARG A 314 9.06 29.64 6.85
C ARG A 314 9.67 29.83 8.23
N PHE A 315 10.23 28.78 8.82
CA PHE A 315 10.64 28.77 10.22
C PHE A 315 12.13 29.08 10.42
N GLY A 316 12.99 28.61 9.52
CA GLY A 316 14.44 28.68 9.65
C GLY A 316 15.06 27.38 9.16
N GLN A 317 16.30 27.41 8.67
CA GLN A 317 16.96 26.22 8.11
C GLN A 317 17.11 25.10 9.14
N SER A 318 17.39 25.46 10.40
CA SER A 318 17.74 24.47 11.41
C SER A 318 16.53 23.61 11.79
N PRO A 319 16.71 22.31 12.07
CA PRO A 319 15.66 21.49 12.67
C PRO A 319 15.15 22.04 14.00
N THR A 320 15.99 22.78 14.75
CA THR A 320 15.55 23.48 15.97
C THR A 320 14.57 24.62 15.69
N ASP A 321 14.56 25.16 14.46
CA ASP A 321 13.62 26.18 14.02
C ASP A 321 12.36 25.53 13.44
N VAL A 322 12.48 24.40 12.73
CA VAL A 322 11.35 23.70 12.11
C VAL A 322 10.47 22.99 13.15
N PHE A 323 11.08 22.28 14.09
CA PHE A 323 10.40 21.60 15.19
C PHE A 323 10.24 22.53 16.41
N SER A 324 9.35 22.18 17.36
CA SER A 324 9.18 22.99 18.57
C SER A 324 10.27 22.73 19.59
N ARG A 325 10.85 21.52 19.60
CA ARG A 325 11.98 21.15 20.45
C ARG A 325 12.82 20.06 19.79
N VAL A 326 14.15 20.21 19.85
CA VAL A 326 15.12 19.18 19.46
C VAL A 326 16.22 19.15 20.52
N THR A 327 16.39 18.01 21.18
CA THR A 327 17.46 17.82 22.18
C THR A 327 18.21 16.52 21.88
N PHE A 328 19.48 16.45 22.30
CA PHE A 328 20.31 15.27 22.11
C PHE A 328 20.74 14.68 23.46
N THR A 329 20.29 13.46 23.75
CA THR A 329 20.54 12.75 25.01
C THR A 329 20.67 11.25 24.72
N ASP A 330 21.61 10.60 25.41
CA ASP A 330 21.85 9.14 25.29
C ASP A 330 22.02 8.65 23.85
N ASN A 331 22.82 9.38 23.06
CA ASN A 331 23.10 9.07 21.64
C ASN A 331 21.84 9.02 20.75
N SER A 332 20.80 9.76 21.12
CA SER A 332 19.54 9.87 20.39
C SER A 332 18.98 11.29 20.44
N TYR A 333 18.13 11.64 19.47
CA TYR A 333 17.43 12.91 19.44
C TYR A 333 16.02 12.75 19.98
N GLN A 334 15.62 13.63 20.89
CA GLN A 334 14.22 13.79 21.29
C GLN A 334 13.66 14.97 20.51
N VAL A 335 12.61 14.73 19.73
CA VAL A 335 12.00 15.72 18.83
C VAL A 335 10.55 15.90 19.21
N THR A 336 10.15 17.15 19.46
CA THR A 336 8.75 17.55 19.62
C THR A 336 8.33 18.34 18.37
N PHE A 337 7.27 17.89 17.70
CA PHE A 337 6.67 18.56 16.56
C PHE A 337 5.84 19.78 17.01
N ARG A 338 5.49 20.65 16.08
CA ARG A 338 4.70 21.86 16.37
C ARG A 338 3.26 21.58 16.81
N ASP A 339 2.75 20.40 16.50
CA ASP A 339 1.45 19.92 16.98
C ASP A 339 1.53 19.11 18.29
N GLY A 340 2.70 19.07 18.92
CA GLY A 340 2.93 18.39 20.19
C GLY A 340 3.25 16.90 20.07
N PHE A 341 3.36 16.34 18.86
CA PHE A 341 3.79 14.95 18.69
C PHE A 341 5.26 14.79 19.10
N GLU A 342 5.57 13.82 19.95
CA GLU A 342 6.93 13.56 20.43
C GLU A 342 7.47 12.23 19.91
N LEU A 343 8.77 12.21 19.58
CA LEU A 343 9.46 10.99 19.20
C LEU A 343 10.93 11.00 19.62
N GLN A 344 11.50 9.79 19.65
CA GLN A 344 12.93 9.57 19.76
C GLN A 344 13.47 9.09 18.41
N LEU A 345 14.52 9.73 17.91
CA LEU A 345 15.19 9.40 16.65
C LEU A 345 16.63 8.98 16.94
N SER A 346 17.00 7.76 16.57
CA SER A 346 18.36 7.26 16.71
C SER A 346 19.27 7.74 15.58
N ARG A 347 20.60 7.69 15.81
CA ARG A 347 21.57 8.03 14.77
C ARG A 347 21.56 7.06 13.58
N ALA A 348 21.25 5.78 13.82
CA ALA A 348 21.12 4.78 12.76
C ALA A 348 19.92 5.07 11.83
N GLU A 349 18.79 5.48 12.39
CA GLU A 349 17.62 5.89 11.61
C GLU A 349 17.90 7.16 10.79
N LEU A 350 18.64 8.11 11.36
CA LEU A 350 19.09 9.32 10.65
C LEU A 350 20.02 8.98 9.48
N GLU A 351 21.00 8.10 9.69
CA GLU A 351 21.92 7.62 8.66
C GLU A 351 21.16 6.94 7.52
N LEU A 352 20.26 6.01 7.83
CA LEU A 352 19.47 5.32 6.83
C LEU A 352 18.57 6.27 6.03
N ALA A 353 17.93 7.24 6.70
CA ALA A 353 17.13 8.26 6.00
C ALA A 353 17.99 9.14 5.10
N SER A 354 19.22 9.48 5.50
CA SER A 354 20.18 10.21 4.68
C SER A 354 20.52 9.44 3.41
N GLU A 355 20.78 8.13 3.50
CA GLU A 355 21.10 7.28 2.35
C GLU A 355 19.94 7.16 1.35
N GLN A 356 18.71 7.07 1.85
CA GLN A 356 17.52 6.83 1.02
C GLN A 356 16.80 8.10 0.55
N SER A 357 17.14 9.27 1.09
CA SER A 357 16.52 10.54 0.70
C SER A 357 16.84 10.93 -0.75
N LEU A 358 18.01 10.52 -1.25
CA LEU A 358 18.59 10.94 -2.53
C LEU A 358 18.67 12.48 -2.68
N PHE A 359 18.80 13.21 -1.58
CA PHE A 359 19.02 14.66 -1.61
C PHE A 359 20.44 14.98 -2.06
N LEU A 360 20.55 15.87 -3.05
CA LEU A 360 21.78 16.34 -3.64
C LEU A 360 21.85 17.86 -3.51
N GLY A 361 22.99 18.38 -3.09
CA GLY A 361 23.22 19.80 -2.87
C GLY A 361 24.70 20.08 -2.63
N LYS A 362 25.12 21.34 -2.72
CA LYS A 362 26.50 21.74 -2.41
C LYS A 362 26.67 22.18 -0.96
N ASP A 363 25.58 22.54 -0.30
CA ASP A 363 25.56 22.96 1.09
C ASP A 363 25.35 21.74 1.99
N GLU A 364 26.46 21.22 2.52
CA GLU A 364 26.49 20.09 3.46
C GLU A 364 25.68 20.38 4.73
N GLY A 365 25.64 21.63 5.20
CA GLY A 365 24.87 22.01 6.38
C GLY A 365 23.38 21.93 6.12
N LEU A 366 22.93 22.45 4.97
CA LEU A 366 21.55 22.35 4.52
C LEU A 366 21.10 20.90 4.31
N LEU A 367 21.97 20.06 3.72
CA LEU A 367 21.68 18.64 3.53
C LEU A 367 21.53 17.90 4.86
N LYS A 368 22.42 18.14 5.84
CA LYS A 368 22.31 17.58 7.19
C LYS A 368 20.97 17.92 7.84
N ASP A 369 20.60 19.21 7.81
CA ASP A 369 19.34 19.69 8.36
C ASP A 369 18.14 19.07 7.63
N ALA A 370 18.21 18.93 6.30
CA ALA A 370 17.15 18.33 5.49
C ALA A 370 16.98 16.83 5.76
N HIS A 371 18.08 16.07 5.85
CA HIS A 371 18.05 14.65 6.21
C HIS A 371 17.45 14.43 7.59
N PHE A 372 17.77 15.30 8.55
CA PHE A 372 17.18 15.24 9.88
C PHE A 372 15.66 15.43 9.86
N ILE A 373 15.17 16.46 9.17
CA ILE A 373 13.72 16.73 9.07
C ILE A 373 13.01 15.57 8.36
N PHE A 374 13.61 15.02 7.31
CA PHE A 374 13.09 13.83 6.62
C PHE A 374 13.02 12.61 7.55
N ALA A 375 14.09 12.32 8.28
CA ALA A 375 14.16 11.22 9.23
C ALA A 375 13.10 11.35 10.34
N ALA A 376 12.93 12.53 10.92
CA ALA A 376 11.90 12.79 11.92
C ALA A 376 10.48 12.57 11.35
N TYR A 377 10.21 13.01 10.12
CA TYR A 377 8.95 12.71 9.45
C TYR A 377 8.70 11.21 9.30
N ILE A 378 9.70 10.45 8.82
CA ILE A 378 9.60 9.00 8.68
C ILE A 378 9.34 8.33 10.03
N LYS A 379 10.07 8.73 11.08
CA LYS A 379 9.87 8.21 12.44
C LYS A 379 8.46 8.49 12.95
N ARG A 380 7.93 9.68 12.69
CA ARG A 380 6.54 9.98 13.02
C ARG A 380 5.56 9.11 12.25
N GLN A 381 5.79 8.89 10.95
CA GLN A 381 4.95 8.00 10.15
C GLN A 381 4.97 6.56 10.67
N GLN A 382 6.13 6.07 11.14
CA GLN A 382 6.25 4.77 11.82
C GLN A 382 5.39 4.71 13.09
N LEU A 383 5.41 5.77 13.91
CA LEU A 383 4.79 5.79 15.24
C LEU A 383 3.30 6.15 15.24
N GLN A 384 2.75 6.67 14.14
CA GLN A 384 1.32 6.99 14.06
C GLN A 384 0.48 5.70 14.08
N PRO A 385 -0.64 5.65 14.84
CA PRO A 385 -1.45 4.44 14.96
C PRO A 385 -1.91 3.95 13.59
N PRO A 386 -1.97 2.62 13.39
CA PRO A 386 -1.82 2.03 12.08
C PRO A 386 -3.01 2.39 11.18
N ARG A 387 -2.73 3.19 10.15
CA ARG A 387 -3.23 2.80 8.84
C ARG A 387 -2.40 1.58 8.39
N PRO A 388 -2.95 0.58 7.69
CA PRO A 388 -2.28 -0.69 7.33
C PRO A 388 -0.97 -0.60 6.51
N SER A 389 -0.39 0.58 6.35
CA SER A 389 0.64 0.94 5.38
C SER A 389 1.93 1.54 5.96
N PHE A 390 2.17 1.51 7.28
CA PHE A 390 3.27 2.31 7.87
C PHE A 390 4.33 1.56 8.70
N GLY A 391 4.33 0.22 8.69
CA GLY A 391 5.44 -0.61 9.22
C GLY A 391 5.58 -0.63 10.74
N LEU A 392 6.30 -1.62 11.29
CA LEU A 392 6.75 -1.67 12.68
C LEU A 392 8.15 -1.05 12.85
N SER A 393 8.98 -1.06 11.80
CA SER A 393 10.33 -0.51 11.75
C SER A 393 10.42 0.82 11.00
N PHE A 394 11.55 1.50 11.21
CA PHE A 394 11.83 2.76 10.54
C PHE A 394 12.06 2.55 9.04
N GLU A 395 12.73 1.45 8.67
CA GLU A 395 12.99 0.99 7.31
C GLU A 395 11.67 0.83 6.52
N ALA A 396 10.69 0.13 7.10
CA ALA A 396 9.40 -0.10 6.47
C ALA A 396 8.61 1.22 6.31
N ALA A 397 8.68 2.11 7.29
CA ALA A 397 8.10 3.43 7.21
C ALA A 397 8.78 4.30 6.14
N LEU A 398 10.11 4.22 6.04
CA LEU A 398 10.92 4.92 5.05
C LEU A 398 10.50 4.52 3.64
N GLU A 399 10.57 3.22 3.34
CA GLU A 399 10.25 2.66 2.02
C GLU A 399 8.78 2.93 1.63
N GLY A 400 7.85 2.73 2.57
CA GLY A 400 6.42 2.98 2.36
C GLY A 400 6.07 4.46 2.15
N ASN A 401 6.96 5.39 2.50
CA ASN A 401 6.81 6.83 2.26
C ASN A 401 7.56 7.32 1.02
N LEU A 402 8.33 6.48 0.33
CA LEU A 402 8.95 6.84 -0.94
C LEU A 402 7.93 6.91 -2.11
N HIS A 403 6.68 6.49 -1.91
CA HIS A 403 5.69 6.38 -2.99
C HIS A 403 4.32 6.97 -2.62
N GLY A 404 3.68 7.64 -3.59
CA GLY A 404 2.25 7.98 -3.55
C GLY A 404 1.82 8.98 -2.47
N ARG A 405 2.74 9.78 -1.92
CA ARG A 405 2.41 10.84 -0.94
C ARG A 405 2.04 12.14 -1.63
N THR A 406 0.94 12.75 -1.19
CA THR A 406 0.57 14.09 -1.63
C THR A 406 1.24 15.15 -0.76
N VAL A 407 1.41 16.37 -1.29
CA VAL A 407 1.88 17.54 -0.54
C VAL A 407 1.14 17.71 0.79
N LYS A 408 -0.20 17.59 0.76
CA LYS A 408 -1.05 17.74 1.95
C LYS A 408 -0.72 16.69 3.00
N ASN A 409 -0.55 15.43 2.60
CA ASN A 409 -0.21 14.36 3.55
C ASN A 409 1.12 14.61 4.26
N ILE A 410 2.14 15.08 3.52
CA ILE A 410 3.45 15.34 4.10
C ILE A 410 3.38 16.55 5.04
N LEU A 411 2.70 17.64 4.66
CA LEU A 411 2.53 18.81 5.56
C LEU A 411 1.77 18.45 6.85
N GLU A 412 0.72 17.63 6.76
CA GLU A 412 0.01 17.13 7.94
C GLU A 412 0.91 16.22 8.80
N GLY A 413 1.68 15.34 8.17
CA GLY A 413 2.66 14.50 8.86
C GLY A 413 3.83 15.28 9.45
N MET A 414 4.13 16.47 8.95
CA MET A 414 5.11 17.41 9.53
C MET A 414 4.53 18.21 10.70
N GLY A 415 3.26 17.99 11.07
CA GLY A 415 2.62 18.64 12.22
C GLY A 415 2.34 20.13 12.03
N VAL A 416 2.24 20.60 10.78
CA VAL A 416 2.00 22.02 10.45
C VAL A 416 0.58 22.29 9.94
N THR A 417 -0.36 21.37 10.15
CA THR A 417 -1.75 21.48 9.67
C THR A 417 -2.41 22.82 10.00
N ARG A 418 -2.18 23.34 11.21
CA ARG A 418 -2.77 24.62 11.66
C ARG A 418 -2.17 25.86 10.98
N SER A 419 -1.00 25.72 10.36
CA SER A 419 -0.31 26.79 9.62
C SER A 419 -0.52 26.67 8.11
N MET A 420 -1.21 25.64 7.62
CA MET A 420 -1.45 25.47 6.19
C MET A 420 -2.49 26.46 5.69
N LYS A 421 -2.12 27.27 4.70
CA LYS A 421 -3.05 28.10 3.92
C LYS A 421 -3.10 27.59 2.49
N TYR A 422 -4.28 27.20 2.04
CA TYR A 422 -4.51 26.91 0.63
C TYR A 422 -4.51 28.19 -0.20
N VAL A 423 -3.86 28.14 -1.35
CA VAL A 423 -3.76 29.23 -2.31
C VAL A 423 -4.33 28.74 -3.62
N GLU A 424 -5.35 29.40 -4.14
CA GLU A 424 -5.99 29.01 -5.40
C GLU A 424 -5.14 29.38 -6.63
N ARG A 425 -4.41 30.50 -6.56
CA ARG A 425 -3.53 31.02 -7.60
C ARG A 425 -2.19 31.44 -7.02
N ALA A 426 -1.13 30.70 -7.33
CA ALA A 426 0.20 30.94 -6.76
C ALA A 426 0.75 32.34 -7.08
N GLY A 427 0.47 32.87 -8.27
CA GLY A 427 0.88 34.22 -8.67
C GLY A 427 0.25 35.36 -7.86
N ASP A 428 -0.86 35.10 -7.16
CA ASP A 428 -1.53 36.10 -6.32
C ASP A 428 -1.03 36.05 -4.86
N ALA A 429 -0.21 35.06 -4.50
CA ALA A 429 0.28 34.85 -3.16
C ALA A 429 1.61 35.56 -2.91
N GLN A 430 1.77 36.10 -1.70
CA GLN A 430 3.04 36.69 -1.26
C GLN A 430 3.92 35.62 -0.65
N GLY A 431 5.15 35.49 -1.14
CA GLY A 431 6.13 34.52 -0.64
C GLY A 431 6.00 33.13 -1.28
N LEU A 432 6.71 32.16 -0.68
CA LEU A 432 6.89 30.83 -1.25
C LEU A 432 5.59 30.02 -1.24
N VAL A 433 5.20 29.46 -2.38
CA VAL A 433 4.05 28.58 -2.54
C VAL A 433 4.53 27.19 -2.95
N LEU A 434 4.10 26.17 -2.22
CA LEU A 434 4.30 24.78 -2.62
C LEU A 434 3.12 24.33 -3.49
N MET A 435 3.41 24.03 -4.75
CA MET A 435 2.39 23.71 -5.74
C MET A 435 1.85 22.29 -5.53
N ILE A 436 0.57 22.06 -5.87
CA ILE A 436 -0.03 20.72 -5.84
C ILE A 436 0.01 20.16 -7.27
N GLY A 437 0.69 19.04 -7.49
CA GLY A 437 0.81 18.39 -8.80
C GLY A 437 0.87 16.86 -8.70
N SER A 438 0.76 16.18 -9.85
CA SER A 438 0.69 14.71 -9.91
C SER A 438 2.02 14.01 -9.57
N ASN A 439 3.17 14.66 -9.81
CA ASN A 439 4.52 14.22 -9.43
C ASN A 439 5.41 15.45 -9.16
N ALA A 440 5.91 15.58 -7.92
CA ALA A 440 6.71 16.71 -7.39
C ALA A 440 6.07 18.08 -7.65
N GLY A 441 5.37 18.62 -6.65
CA GLY A 441 4.67 19.89 -6.74
C GLY A 441 5.51 21.01 -7.33
N GLY A 442 6.74 21.18 -6.84
CA GLY A 442 7.60 22.32 -7.15
C GLY A 442 7.26 23.53 -6.28
N LEU A 443 8.22 24.44 -6.20
CA LEU A 443 8.14 25.65 -5.39
C LEU A 443 8.00 26.87 -6.30
N PHE A 444 6.94 27.63 -6.11
CA PHE A 444 6.68 28.87 -6.82
C PHE A 444 7.03 30.07 -5.95
N GLN A 445 7.80 30.99 -6.49
CA GLN A 445 8.12 32.27 -5.86
C GLN A 445 8.34 33.33 -6.93
N ASP A 446 7.64 34.47 -6.82
CA ASP A 446 7.85 35.67 -7.64
C ASP A 446 7.84 35.41 -9.17
N GLY A 447 6.96 34.53 -9.64
CA GLY A 447 6.84 34.18 -11.07
C GLY A 447 7.81 33.10 -11.54
N LEU A 448 8.62 32.54 -10.65
CA LEU A 448 9.56 31.46 -10.94
C LEU A 448 9.10 30.15 -10.33
N LEU A 449 9.12 29.08 -11.12
CA LEU A 449 8.87 27.73 -10.64
C LEU A 449 10.19 26.96 -10.52
N ALA A 450 10.58 26.60 -9.30
CA ALA A 450 11.68 25.69 -9.02
C ALA A 450 11.18 24.25 -8.94
N LYS A 451 11.74 23.37 -9.76
CA LYS A 451 11.39 21.94 -9.79
C LYS A 451 12.62 21.09 -10.11
N VAL A 452 12.91 20.11 -9.25
CA VAL A 452 13.99 19.11 -9.43
C VAL A 452 15.33 19.78 -9.81
N GLY A 453 15.72 20.80 -9.05
CA GLY A 453 16.99 21.50 -9.22
C GLY A 453 17.06 22.47 -10.41
N LYS A 454 15.94 22.77 -11.07
CA LYS A 454 15.87 23.70 -12.21
C LYS A 454 14.85 24.80 -11.97
N ILE A 455 15.14 26.01 -12.45
CA ILE A 455 14.17 27.09 -12.59
C ILE A 455 13.51 26.98 -13.96
N LEU A 456 12.20 26.93 -13.98
CA LEU A 456 11.39 26.94 -15.19
C LEU A 456 10.77 28.32 -15.34
N PRO A 457 10.96 29.01 -16.49
CA PRO A 457 10.28 30.26 -16.77
C PRO A 457 8.82 29.93 -17.09
N GLU A 458 7.89 30.30 -16.20
CA GLU A 458 6.47 30.13 -16.45
C GLU A 458 5.90 31.44 -17.02
N GLN A 459 5.15 31.35 -18.14
CA GLN A 459 4.32 32.47 -18.58
C GLN A 459 3.19 32.61 -17.57
N GLY A 460 3.07 33.79 -16.96
CA GLY A 460 2.19 34.04 -15.83
C GLY A 460 0.80 33.40 -15.94
N ALA A 461 0.38 32.82 -14.82
CA ALA A 461 -1.01 32.77 -14.40
C ALA A 461 -1.99 31.78 -15.07
N THR A 462 -1.54 30.62 -15.60
CA THR A 462 -2.48 29.64 -16.18
C THR A 462 -2.71 28.31 -15.45
N GLN A 463 -1.92 27.86 -14.46
CA GLN A 463 -2.29 26.76 -13.51
C GLN A 463 -1.42 26.85 -12.23
N THR A 464 -1.71 26.27 -11.06
CA THR A 464 -2.89 25.74 -10.36
C THR A 464 -2.51 25.76 -8.87
N HIS A 465 -3.48 25.91 -7.99
CA HIS A 465 -3.39 25.96 -6.54
C HIS A 465 -2.21 25.27 -5.79
N GLY A 466 -1.92 25.77 -4.59
CA GLY A 466 -0.87 25.24 -3.72
C GLY A 466 -1.14 25.45 -2.23
N TYR A 467 -0.12 25.22 -1.42
CA TYR A 467 -0.11 25.54 0.01
C TYR A 467 1.00 26.54 0.34
N GLN A 468 0.69 27.46 1.24
CA GLN A 468 1.65 28.27 1.97
C GLN A 468 1.61 27.91 3.45
N LEU A 469 2.67 28.29 4.18
CA LEU A 469 2.67 28.28 5.63
C LEU A 469 2.50 29.71 6.14
N VAL A 470 1.43 29.94 6.92
CA VAL A 470 1.10 31.21 7.57
C VAL A 470 1.38 31.22 9.05
#